data_AF-A0A1I7B5B7-F1
#
_entry.id   AF-A0A1I7B5B7-F1
#
_cell.length_a   1.000
_cell.length_b   1.000
_cell.length_c   1.000
_cell.angle_alpha   90.00
_cell.angle_beta   90.00
_cell.angle_gamma   90.00
#
_symmetry.space_group_name_H-M   'P 1'
#
loop_
_entity.id
_entity.type
_entity.pdbx_description
1 polymer ?
#
loop_
_entity_poly.entity_id
_entity_poly.type
_entity_poly.pdbx_seq_one_letter_code
_entity_poly.pdbx_strand_id
1 'polypeptide(L)'
;MGPALAGVLLSQSGPAVVFGFTAVSASAFLVVLGVVRRPPVPTGMPPERFTSAIRTGGRYVRNSPAMRRYLLRVFLFVLPGAAMWALLPLVASEQLSSGSTGFGVLLGSLGVGAVAGAAVLPRLAARLSANRLLVLSAVLFTVSLVACVTVPNPAVLAVLLVPGGMAWLLVLMGVSAALQVFLPQWVRARGLATLNMVFAASQAAGSLLWGLVAQAVGLRPTFLAAAVLMVAGAVTVALWPLPDVAHLDRDPAVYWTDPDLAYEPDPRVGPVLVVVRYVVPPEAQGPFLEAMEPVRRSRLQTGATSCRLYQDGINPSLFVLVQSYDTWEEHLRQHTGRLTGADRQREEMAHSFAVDVEGAHLFPAVNRDLGMMPSGPTDAWS
;
A
#
# COMPACT_ATOMS: atom_id res chain seq x y z
N MET A 1 -3.83 -21.36 -12.38
CA MET A 1 -4.35 -22.47 -13.23
C MET A 1 -5.35 -21.99 -14.28
N GLY A 2 -6.05 -20.87 -14.08
CA GLY A 2 -7.09 -20.36 -15.00
C GLY A 2 -6.70 -20.23 -16.49
N PRO A 3 -5.55 -19.65 -16.88
CA PRO A 3 -5.26 -19.40 -18.30
C PRO A 3 -5.00 -20.66 -19.14
N ALA A 4 -4.29 -21.64 -18.59
CA ALA A 4 -3.97 -22.90 -19.30
C ALA A 4 -5.22 -23.78 -19.48
N LEU A 5 -6.05 -23.90 -18.44
CA LEU A 5 -7.32 -24.63 -18.52
C LEU A 5 -8.32 -23.91 -19.44
N ALA A 6 -8.40 -22.57 -19.37
CA ALA A 6 -9.25 -21.79 -20.24
C ALA A 6 -8.84 -21.91 -21.72
N GLY A 7 -7.55 -21.94 -22.04
CA GLY A 7 -7.07 -22.13 -23.42
C GLY A 7 -7.44 -23.50 -24.00
N VAL A 8 -7.29 -24.57 -23.21
CA VAL A 8 -7.68 -25.93 -23.63
C VAL A 8 -9.20 -26.04 -23.78
N LEU A 9 -9.97 -25.51 -22.82
CA LEU A 9 -11.45 -25.51 -22.87
C LEU A 9 -11.99 -24.66 -24.04
N LEU A 10 -11.39 -23.50 -24.30
CA LEU A 10 -11.81 -22.63 -25.41
C LEU A 10 -11.58 -23.31 -26.76
N SER A 11 -10.46 -24.03 -26.90
CA SER A 11 -10.12 -24.74 -28.15
C SER A 11 -11.04 -25.92 -28.48
N GLN A 12 -11.64 -26.56 -27.46
CA GLN A 12 -12.46 -27.76 -27.64
C GLN A 12 -13.97 -27.51 -27.53
N SER A 13 -14.39 -26.49 -26.77
CA SER A 13 -15.80 -26.34 -26.35
C SER A 13 -16.39 -24.96 -26.65
N GLY A 14 -15.60 -24.04 -27.19
CA GLY A 14 -16.03 -22.69 -27.54
C GLY A 14 -16.23 -21.74 -26.34
N PRO A 15 -16.48 -20.44 -26.59
CA PRO A 15 -16.51 -19.40 -25.56
C PRO A 15 -17.60 -19.60 -24.50
N ALA A 16 -18.76 -20.14 -24.89
CA ALA A 16 -19.93 -20.28 -24.02
C ALA A 16 -19.65 -21.14 -22.79
N VAL A 17 -18.85 -22.20 -22.93
CA VAL A 17 -18.50 -23.11 -21.81
C VAL A 17 -17.57 -22.43 -20.80
N VAL A 18 -16.62 -21.62 -21.27
CA VAL A 18 -15.71 -20.87 -20.39
C VAL A 18 -16.48 -19.81 -19.59
N PHE A 19 -17.40 -19.10 -20.22
CA PHE A 19 -18.27 -18.14 -19.55
C PHE A 19 -19.25 -18.83 -18.59
N GLY A 20 -19.86 -19.96 -18.98
CA GLY A 20 -20.72 -20.75 -18.12
C GLY A 20 -20.01 -21.26 -16.86
N PHE A 21 -18.80 -21.80 -17.01
CA PHE A 21 -17.99 -22.24 -15.88
C PHE A 21 -17.64 -21.09 -14.92
N THR A 22 -17.31 -19.92 -15.48
CA THR A 22 -17.04 -18.70 -14.69
C THR A 22 -18.28 -18.26 -13.92
N ALA A 23 -19.46 -18.27 -14.55
CA ALA A 23 -20.73 -17.93 -13.91
C ALA A 23 -21.08 -18.90 -12.77
N VAL A 24 -20.91 -20.21 -12.98
CA VAL A 24 -21.13 -21.23 -11.94
C VAL A 24 -20.15 -21.05 -10.77
N SER A 25 -18.87 -20.84 -11.06
CA SER A 25 -17.85 -20.63 -10.03
C SER A 25 -18.12 -19.38 -9.18
N ALA A 26 -18.49 -18.28 -9.83
CA ALA A 26 -18.88 -17.04 -9.14
C ALA A 26 -20.14 -17.23 -8.30
N SER A 27 -21.14 -17.94 -8.82
CA SER A 27 -22.38 -18.24 -8.10
C SER A 27 -22.13 -19.11 -6.87
N ALA A 28 -21.29 -20.14 -6.99
CA ALA A 28 -20.89 -20.96 -5.85
C ALA A 28 -20.21 -20.12 -4.76
N PHE A 29 -19.35 -19.17 -5.15
CA PHE A 29 -18.72 -18.25 -4.20
C PHE A 29 -19.73 -17.33 -3.49
N LEU A 30 -20.72 -16.79 -4.21
CA LEU A 30 -21.80 -15.98 -3.63
C LEU A 30 -22.65 -16.78 -2.64
N VAL A 31 -22.96 -18.04 -2.96
CA VAL A 31 -23.69 -18.94 -2.05
C VAL A 31 -22.90 -19.17 -0.77
N VAL A 32 -21.60 -19.47 -0.87
CA VAL A 32 -20.73 -19.61 0.32
C VAL A 32 -20.74 -18.33 1.15
N LEU A 33 -20.68 -17.15 0.52
CA LEU A 33 -20.73 -15.87 1.24
C LEU A 33 -22.05 -15.64 1.98
N GLY A 34 -23.17 -16.07 1.40
CA GLY A 34 -24.50 -15.96 2.01
C GLY A 34 -24.74 -16.94 3.15
N VAL A 35 -24.09 -18.12 3.11
CA VAL A 35 -24.23 -19.17 4.13
C VAL A 35 -23.27 -18.97 5.30
N VAL A 36 -22.05 -18.47 5.04
CA VAL A 36 -21.04 -18.28 6.08
C VAL A 36 -21.31 -17.00 6.88
N ARG A 37 -22.04 -17.14 7.98
CA ARG A 37 -22.16 -16.07 8.99
C ARG A 37 -20.85 -15.95 9.76
N ARG A 38 -20.17 -14.81 9.63
CA ARG A 38 -19.01 -14.48 10.48
C ARG A 38 -19.51 -14.01 11.85
N PRO A 39 -18.99 -14.56 12.96
CA PRO A 39 -19.30 -14.03 14.27
C PRO A 39 -18.87 -12.55 14.33
N PRO A 40 -19.73 -11.63 14.83
CA PRO A 40 -19.34 -10.24 14.99
C PRO A 40 -18.14 -10.17 15.94
N VAL A 41 -17.04 -9.58 15.48
CA VAL A 41 -15.92 -9.23 16.36
C VAL A 41 -16.35 -7.99 17.14
N PRO A 42 -16.42 -8.01 18.47
CA PRO A 42 -16.78 -6.84 19.25
C PRO A 42 -15.73 -5.76 19.04
N THR A 43 -16.05 -4.72 18.28
CA THR A 43 -15.25 -3.49 18.24
C THR A 43 -15.89 -2.54 19.25
N GLY A 44 -15.16 -2.13 20.28
CA GLY A 44 -15.64 -1.21 21.32
C GLY A 44 -16.02 0.20 20.84
N MET A 45 -16.06 0.44 19.53
CA MET A 45 -16.51 1.67 18.90
C MET A 45 -17.43 1.36 17.70
N PRO A 46 -18.32 2.30 17.33
CA PRO A 46 -19.15 2.19 16.13
C PRO A 46 -18.33 1.92 14.86
N PRO A 47 -18.93 1.33 13.81
CA PRO A 47 -18.28 1.21 12.51
C PRO A 47 -17.83 2.58 11.98
N GLU A 48 -16.61 2.66 11.46
CA GLU A 48 -16.09 3.90 10.88
C GLU A 48 -16.86 4.24 9.59
N ARG A 49 -17.29 5.49 9.45
CA ARG A 49 -18.01 5.97 8.26
C ARG A 49 -17.14 5.84 7.02
N PHE A 50 -17.72 5.44 5.88
CA PHE A 50 -17.00 5.16 4.64
C PHE A 50 -16.11 6.34 4.16
N THR A 51 -16.65 7.55 4.16
CA THR A 51 -15.91 8.75 3.72
C THR A 51 -14.77 9.11 4.67
N SER A 52 -15.01 9.04 5.98
CA SER A 52 -13.97 9.25 7.01
C SER A 52 -12.87 8.19 6.87
N ALA A 53 -13.26 6.93 6.69
CA ALA A 53 -12.36 5.81 6.52
C ALA A 53 -11.43 5.97 5.31
N ILE A 54 -11.95 6.43 4.17
CA ILE A 54 -11.15 6.74 2.97
C ILE A 54 -10.16 7.86 3.25
N ARG A 55 -10.62 8.97 3.86
CA ARG A 55 -9.77 10.12 4.18
C ARG A 55 -8.63 9.73 5.11
N THR A 56 -8.92 8.95 6.16
CA THR A 56 -7.92 8.46 7.11
C THR A 56 -6.94 7.49 6.45
N GLY A 57 -7.43 6.60 5.56
CA GLY A 57 -6.55 5.73 4.75
C GLY A 57 -5.60 6.52 3.83
N GLY A 58 -6.11 7.54 3.14
CA GLY A 58 -5.30 8.42 2.30
C GLY A 58 -4.25 9.21 3.10
N ARG A 59 -4.61 9.65 4.31
CA ARG A 59 -3.70 10.34 5.23
C ARG A 59 -2.57 9.42 5.69
N TYR A 60 -2.88 8.17 6.02
CA TYR A 60 -1.87 7.15 6.33
C TYR A 60 -0.89 6.98 5.16
N VAL A 61 -1.38 6.83 3.94
CA VAL A 61 -0.53 6.69 2.74
C VAL A 61 0.38 7.91 2.55
N ARG A 62 -0.16 9.12 2.70
CA ARG A 62 0.60 10.37 2.55
C ARG A 62 1.72 10.50 3.60
N ASN A 63 1.42 10.16 4.84
CA ASN A 63 2.31 10.38 5.98
C ASN A 63 3.21 9.17 6.30
N SER A 64 3.06 8.05 5.59
CA SER A 64 3.90 6.84 5.72
C SER A 64 4.90 6.75 4.57
N PRO A 65 6.19 7.10 4.80
CA PRO A 65 7.23 7.02 3.76
C PRO A 65 7.42 5.60 3.25
N ALA A 66 7.28 4.60 4.13
CA ALA A 66 7.37 3.19 3.78
C ALA A 66 6.26 2.78 2.80
N MET A 67 5.01 3.17 3.07
CA MET A 67 3.87 2.92 2.17
C MET A 67 4.11 3.53 0.79
N ARG A 68 4.57 4.79 0.73
CA ARG A 68 4.91 5.46 -0.53
C ARG A 68 6.01 4.75 -1.30
N ARG A 69 7.02 4.20 -0.62
CA ARG A 69 8.07 3.38 -1.26
C ARG A 69 7.46 2.12 -1.87
N TYR A 70 6.59 1.39 -1.17
CA TYR A 70 5.90 0.23 -1.73
C TYR A 70 5.09 0.59 -2.99
N LEU A 71 4.30 1.67 -2.95
CA LEU A 71 3.54 2.15 -4.11
C LEU A 71 4.45 2.51 -5.29
N LEU A 72 5.56 3.19 -5.03
CA LEU A 72 6.55 3.54 -6.04
C LEU A 72 7.18 2.28 -6.67
N ARG A 73 7.48 1.24 -5.87
CA ARG A 73 8.03 -0.02 -6.40
C ARG A 73 7.08 -0.72 -7.36
N VAL A 74 5.79 -0.77 -7.01
CA VAL A 74 4.78 -1.32 -7.91
C VAL A 74 4.70 -0.50 -9.18
N PHE A 75 4.64 0.82 -9.09
CA PHE A 75 4.61 1.70 -10.26
C PHE A 75 5.82 1.49 -11.18
N LEU A 76 7.04 1.53 -10.62
CA LEU A 76 8.29 1.40 -11.39
C LEU A 76 8.48 0.02 -12.03
N PHE A 77 7.85 -1.03 -11.48
CA PHE A 77 7.89 -2.37 -12.06
C PHE A 77 6.76 -2.59 -13.09
N VAL A 78 5.53 -2.21 -12.73
CA VAL A 78 4.33 -2.49 -13.54
C VAL A 78 4.29 -1.61 -14.78
N LEU A 79 4.70 -0.34 -14.69
CA LEU A 79 4.67 0.58 -15.83
C LEU A 79 5.51 0.07 -17.02
N PRO A 80 6.82 -0.26 -16.89
CA PRO A 80 7.56 -0.90 -17.96
C PRO A 80 7.07 -2.32 -18.26
N GLY A 81 6.66 -3.07 -17.23
CA GLY A 81 6.16 -4.44 -17.40
C GLY A 81 4.86 -4.53 -18.21
N ALA A 82 4.07 -3.46 -18.27
CA ALA A 82 2.86 -3.38 -19.10
C ALA A 82 3.16 -3.55 -20.60
N ALA A 83 4.38 -3.21 -21.06
CA ALA A 83 4.81 -3.45 -22.44
C ALA A 83 4.70 -4.93 -22.82
N MET A 84 5.04 -5.82 -21.89
CA MET A 84 4.91 -7.26 -22.10
C MET A 84 3.46 -7.63 -22.43
N TRP A 85 2.49 -7.23 -21.60
CA TRP A 85 1.10 -7.62 -21.78
C TRP A 85 0.44 -6.93 -22.99
N ALA A 86 0.75 -5.66 -23.22
CA ALA A 86 0.14 -4.87 -24.29
C ALA A 86 0.65 -5.26 -25.68
N LEU A 87 1.93 -5.63 -25.80
CA LEU A 87 2.60 -5.81 -27.10
C LEU A 87 2.93 -7.28 -27.43
N LEU A 88 2.79 -8.22 -26.50
CA LEU A 88 3.03 -9.64 -26.77
C LEU A 88 2.20 -10.20 -27.94
N PRO A 89 0.92 -9.83 -28.13
CA PRO A 89 0.18 -10.24 -29.33
C PRO A 89 0.85 -9.79 -30.63
N LEU A 90 1.38 -8.55 -30.67
CA LEU A 90 2.11 -8.03 -31.83
C LEU A 90 3.42 -8.77 -32.05
N VAL A 91 4.14 -9.13 -30.98
CA VAL A 91 5.35 -9.98 -31.09
C VAL A 91 5.01 -11.33 -31.74
N ALA A 92 3.91 -11.96 -31.32
CA ALA A 92 3.48 -13.26 -31.84
C ALA A 92 3.03 -13.19 -33.32
N SER A 93 2.34 -12.13 -33.71
CA SER A 93 1.85 -11.97 -35.08
C SER A 93 2.93 -11.48 -36.05
N GLU A 94 3.69 -10.45 -35.68
CA GLU A 94 4.64 -9.78 -36.60
C GLU A 94 5.99 -10.50 -36.69
N GLN A 95 6.57 -10.94 -35.56
CA GLN A 95 7.91 -11.55 -35.58
C GLN A 95 7.88 -13.05 -35.82
N LEU A 96 6.86 -13.74 -35.28
CA LEU A 96 6.82 -15.20 -35.27
C LEU A 96 5.92 -15.78 -36.36
N SER A 97 5.15 -14.95 -37.08
CA SER A 97 4.14 -15.38 -38.07
C SER A 97 3.17 -16.46 -37.55
N SER A 98 3.07 -16.60 -36.22
CA SER A 98 2.46 -17.76 -35.56
C SER A 98 1.01 -17.50 -35.12
N GLY A 99 0.47 -16.31 -35.43
CA GLY A 99 -0.91 -15.94 -35.16
C GLY A 99 -1.34 -16.18 -33.71
N SER A 100 -2.56 -16.69 -33.53
CA SER A 100 -3.18 -16.99 -32.23
C SER A 100 -2.48 -18.12 -31.45
N THR A 101 -1.98 -19.15 -32.16
CA THR A 101 -1.29 -20.29 -31.55
C THR A 101 0.01 -19.86 -30.88
N GLY A 102 0.82 -19.04 -31.57
CA GLY A 102 2.06 -18.50 -31.01
C GLY A 102 1.81 -17.64 -29.77
N PHE A 103 0.81 -16.76 -29.82
CA PHE A 103 0.43 -15.96 -28.66
C PHE A 103 0.02 -16.82 -27.46
N GLY A 104 -0.80 -17.86 -27.69
CA GLY A 104 -1.21 -18.80 -26.64
C GLY A 104 -0.04 -19.52 -25.98
N VAL A 105 0.96 -19.95 -26.76
CA VAL A 105 2.18 -20.59 -26.24
C VAL A 105 3.00 -19.62 -25.38
N LEU A 106 3.25 -18.40 -25.86
CA LEU A 106 4.03 -17.39 -25.12
C LEU A 106 3.32 -16.99 -23.81
N LEU A 107 2.01 -16.76 -23.89
CA LEU A 107 1.18 -16.47 -22.73
C LEU A 107 1.15 -17.65 -21.74
N GLY A 108 1.06 -18.87 -22.27
CA GLY A 108 1.14 -20.12 -21.50
C GLY A 108 2.47 -20.23 -20.73
N SER A 109 3.60 -19.92 -21.38
CA SER A 109 4.91 -19.91 -20.73
C SER A 109 5.03 -18.89 -19.61
N LEU A 110 4.52 -17.67 -19.81
CA LEU A 110 4.41 -16.68 -18.73
C LEU A 110 3.55 -17.23 -17.57
N GLY A 111 2.46 -17.93 -17.88
CA GLY A 111 1.60 -18.60 -16.91
C GLY A 111 2.31 -19.72 -16.13
N VAL A 112 3.11 -20.55 -16.80
CA VAL A 112 3.94 -21.59 -16.15
C VAL A 112 4.96 -20.95 -15.21
N GLY A 113 5.64 -19.89 -15.68
CA GLY A 113 6.55 -19.08 -14.88
C GLY A 113 5.89 -18.52 -13.63
N ALA A 114 4.69 -17.95 -13.78
CA ALA A 114 3.89 -17.46 -12.68
C ALA A 114 3.62 -18.54 -11.64
N VAL A 115 3.11 -19.71 -12.03
CA VAL A 115 2.86 -20.83 -11.11
C VAL A 115 4.14 -21.28 -10.38
N ALA A 116 5.26 -21.38 -11.11
CA ALA A 116 6.56 -21.67 -10.50
C ALA A 116 6.99 -20.59 -9.50
N GLY A 117 6.77 -19.32 -9.82
CA GLY A 117 7.05 -18.18 -8.95
C GLY A 117 6.28 -18.24 -7.64
N ALA A 118 4.98 -18.54 -7.70
CA ALA A 118 4.16 -18.71 -6.50
C ALA A 118 4.65 -19.87 -5.62
N ALA A 119 5.03 -21.01 -6.22
CA ALA A 119 5.51 -22.18 -5.48
C ALA A 119 6.91 -21.97 -4.84
N VAL A 120 7.75 -21.16 -5.47
CA VAL A 120 9.12 -20.90 -5.02
C VAL A 120 9.20 -19.67 -4.09
N LEU A 121 8.22 -18.77 -4.13
CA LEU A 121 8.17 -17.54 -3.31
C LEU A 121 8.46 -17.78 -1.82
N PRO A 122 7.85 -18.75 -1.11
CA PRO A 122 8.12 -18.94 0.33
C PRO A 122 9.59 -19.29 0.60
N ARG A 123 10.20 -20.09 -0.28
CA ARG A 123 11.61 -20.49 -0.16
C ARG A 123 12.57 -19.34 -0.44
N LEU A 124 12.25 -18.50 -1.43
CA LEU A 124 13.05 -17.33 -1.74
C LEU A 124 12.89 -16.24 -0.68
N ALA A 125 11.67 -16.00 -0.18
CA ALA A 125 11.41 -15.04 0.88
C ALA A 125 12.13 -15.42 2.19
N ALA A 126 12.34 -16.71 2.45
CA ALA A 126 13.12 -17.19 3.60
C ALA A 126 14.64 -16.98 3.44
N ARG A 127 15.16 -16.84 2.20
CA ARG A 127 16.61 -16.75 1.92
C ARG A 127 17.07 -15.38 1.45
N LEU A 128 16.18 -14.58 0.86
CA LEU A 128 16.47 -13.31 0.25
C LEU A 128 15.65 -12.20 0.90
N SER A 129 16.29 -11.07 1.19
CA SER A 129 15.58 -9.84 1.56
C SER A 129 14.60 -9.42 0.45
N ALA A 130 13.52 -8.74 0.82
CA ALA A 130 12.54 -8.20 -0.14
C ALA A 130 13.19 -7.34 -1.24
N ASN A 131 14.22 -6.54 -0.89
CA ASN A 131 14.97 -5.73 -1.85
C ASN A 131 15.71 -6.58 -2.89
N ARG A 132 16.39 -7.66 -2.46
CA ARG A 132 17.08 -8.59 -3.37
C ARG A 132 16.10 -9.32 -4.28
N LEU A 133 14.94 -9.71 -3.75
CA LEU A 133 13.89 -10.35 -4.55
C LEU A 133 13.39 -9.41 -5.65
N LEU A 134 13.13 -8.13 -5.32
CA LEU A 134 12.72 -7.13 -6.29
C LEU A 134 13.75 -6.91 -7.40
N VAL A 135 15.04 -6.79 -7.05
CA VAL A 135 16.12 -6.62 -8.03
C VAL A 135 16.25 -7.85 -8.92
N LEU A 136 16.24 -9.06 -8.33
CA LEU A 136 16.28 -10.31 -9.09
C LEU A 136 15.11 -10.40 -10.07
N SER A 137 13.89 -10.12 -9.61
CA SER A 137 12.71 -10.11 -10.47
C SER A 137 12.81 -9.07 -11.59
N ALA A 138 13.29 -7.85 -11.30
CA ALA A 138 13.47 -6.83 -12.32
C ALA A 138 14.49 -7.24 -13.39
N VAL A 139 15.61 -7.87 -12.99
CA VAL A 139 16.61 -8.40 -13.93
C VAL A 139 16.02 -9.51 -14.80
N LEU A 140 15.36 -10.50 -14.20
CA LEU A 140 14.73 -11.59 -14.94
C LEU A 140 13.67 -11.07 -15.93
N PHE A 141 12.85 -10.12 -15.50
CA PHE A 141 11.83 -9.52 -16.36
C PHE A 141 12.44 -8.70 -17.49
N THR A 142 13.53 -7.97 -17.23
CA THR A 142 14.30 -7.24 -18.24
C THR A 142 14.83 -8.18 -19.31
N VAL A 143 15.42 -9.32 -18.91
CA VAL A 143 15.89 -10.35 -19.85
C VAL A 143 14.76 -10.86 -20.72
N SER A 144 13.58 -11.12 -20.14
CA SER A 144 12.41 -11.54 -20.91
C SER A 144 11.91 -10.45 -21.88
N LEU A 145 11.93 -9.17 -21.50
CA LEU A 145 11.58 -8.05 -22.40
C LEU A 145 12.53 -7.96 -23.59
N VAL A 146 13.84 -8.11 -23.35
CA VAL A 146 14.85 -8.09 -24.42
C VAL A 146 14.71 -9.32 -25.32
N ALA A 147 14.42 -10.49 -24.74
CA ALA A 147 14.21 -11.73 -25.50
C ALA A 147 13.09 -11.58 -26.54
N CYS A 148 11.98 -10.89 -26.20
CA CYS A 148 10.84 -10.65 -27.10
C CYS A 148 11.19 -9.96 -28.43
N VAL A 149 12.34 -9.30 -28.52
CA VAL A 149 12.75 -8.56 -29.73
C VAL A 149 14.11 -8.96 -30.27
N THR A 150 14.74 -9.97 -29.67
CA THR A 150 16.06 -10.47 -30.08
C THR A 150 16.02 -11.95 -30.47
N VAL A 151 15.03 -12.72 -29.99
CA VAL A 151 14.93 -14.15 -30.22
C VAL A 151 13.86 -14.45 -31.27
N PRO A 152 14.24 -14.83 -32.50
CA PRO A 152 13.29 -15.15 -33.57
C PRO A 152 12.67 -16.56 -33.45
N ASN A 153 13.24 -17.43 -32.60
CA ASN A 153 12.75 -18.80 -32.44
C ASN A 153 11.64 -18.86 -31.35
N PRO A 154 10.40 -19.26 -31.68
CA PRO A 154 9.28 -19.27 -30.73
C PRO A 154 9.50 -20.20 -29.55
N ALA A 155 10.14 -21.36 -29.74
CA ALA A 155 10.39 -22.31 -28.67
C ALA A 155 11.40 -21.77 -27.65
N VAL A 156 12.47 -21.13 -28.15
CA VAL A 156 13.49 -20.50 -27.30
C VAL A 156 12.89 -19.31 -26.56
N LEU A 157 12.09 -18.48 -27.25
CA LEU A 157 11.40 -17.36 -26.63
C LEU A 157 10.43 -17.84 -25.53
N ALA A 158 9.66 -18.89 -25.80
CA ALA A 158 8.74 -19.49 -24.83
C ALA A 158 9.47 -19.91 -23.54
N VAL A 159 10.66 -20.50 -23.63
CA VAL A 159 11.47 -20.85 -22.45
C VAL A 159 11.97 -19.60 -21.71
N LEU A 160 12.42 -18.58 -22.43
CA LEU A 160 12.92 -17.32 -21.86
C LEU A 160 11.84 -16.43 -21.24
N LEU A 161 10.57 -16.67 -21.56
CA LEU A 161 9.43 -16.01 -20.92
C LEU A 161 9.05 -16.63 -19.57
N VAL A 162 9.41 -17.89 -19.30
CA VAL A 162 9.13 -18.53 -18.00
C VAL A 162 9.72 -17.74 -16.83
N PRO A 163 11.00 -17.31 -16.85
CA PRO A 163 11.54 -16.43 -15.80
C PRO A 163 10.82 -15.08 -15.67
N GLY A 164 10.32 -14.52 -16.77
CA GLY A 164 9.56 -13.26 -16.76
C GLY A 164 8.22 -13.41 -16.04
N GLY A 165 7.49 -14.50 -16.30
CA GLY A 165 6.25 -14.82 -15.59
C GLY A 165 6.49 -15.07 -14.10
N MET A 166 7.60 -15.75 -13.78
CA MET A 166 8.05 -15.98 -12.40
C MET A 166 8.35 -14.65 -11.70
N ALA A 167 9.13 -13.79 -12.32
CA ALA A 167 9.48 -12.47 -11.81
C ALA A 167 8.24 -11.60 -11.55
N TRP A 168 7.28 -11.61 -12.48
CA TRP A 168 6.03 -10.87 -12.33
C TRP A 168 5.26 -11.27 -11.06
N LEU A 169 5.06 -12.58 -10.83
CA LEU A 169 4.35 -13.03 -9.63
C LEU A 169 5.17 -12.86 -8.35
N LEU A 170 6.49 -13.04 -8.39
CA LEU A 170 7.34 -12.79 -7.23
C LEU A 170 7.20 -11.34 -6.73
N VAL A 171 7.16 -10.36 -7.64
CA VAL A 171 6.93 -8.95 -7.26
C VAL A 171 5.51 -8.74 -6.76
N LEU A 172 4.51 -9.19 -7.51
CA LEU A 172 3.10 -8.95 -7.16
C LEU A 172 2.75 -9.55 -5.79
N MET A 173 3.10 -10.82 -5.58
CA MET A 173 2.82 -11.51 -4.32
C MET A 173 3.77 -11.06 -3.21
N GLY A 174 5.07 -10.87 -3.51
CA GLY A 174 6.07 -10.47 -2.53
C GLY A 174 5.80 -9.09 -1.94
N VAL A 175 5.48 -8.10 -2.79
CA VAL A 175 5.12 -6.74 -2.33
C VAL A 175 3.80 -6.76 -1.56
N SER A 176 2.79 -7.49 -2.04
CA SER A 176 1.50 -7.59 -1.35
C SER A 176 1.63 -8.25 0.03
N ALA A 177 2.41 -9.32 0.13
CA ALA A 177 2.68 -10.02 1.39
C ALA A 177 3.49 -9.13 2.36
N ALA A 178 4.56 -8.49 1.88
CA ALA A 178 5.35 -7.56 2.69
C ALA A 178 4.49 -6.39 3.19
N LEU A 179 3.58 -5.89 2.36
CA LEU A 179 2.68 -4.81 2.75
C LEU A 179 1.61 -5.27 3.76
N GLN A 180 1.11 -6.50 3.65
CA GLN A 180 0.16 -7.08 4.62
C GLN A 180 0.76 -7.17 6.02
N VAL A 181 2.05 -7.53 6.11
CA VAL A 181 2.81 -7.57 7.37
C VAL A 181 3.11 -6.17 7.88
N PHE A 182 3.46 -5.24 6.99
CA PHE A 182 3.76 -3.85 7.35
C PHE A 182 2.53 -3.09 7.89
N LEU A 183 1.36 -3.29 7.30
CA LEU A 183 0.17 -2.50 7.61
C LEU A 183 -0.54 -3.01 8.89
N PRO A 184 -0.81 -2.10 9.85
CA PRO A 184 -1.70 -2.39 10.97
C PRO A 184 -3.08 -2.86 10.50
N GLN A 185 -3.72 -3.72 11.28
CA GLN A 185 -4.99 -4.36 10.91
C GLN A 185 -6.08 -3.37 10.48
N TRP A 186 -6.22 -2.24 11.17
CA TRP A 186 -7.25 -1.23 10.90
C TRP A 186 -7.13 -0.54 9.53
N VAL A 187 -5.92 -0.45 8.96
CA VAL A 187 -5.65 0.20 7.67
C VAL A 187 -5.28 -0.80 6.56
N ARG A 188 -5.05 -2.08 6.89
CA ARG A 188 -4.57 -3.12 5.97
C ARG A 188 -5.37 -3.20 4.67
N ALA A 189 -6.70 -3.27 4.77
CA ALA A 189 -7.57 -3.33 3.59
C ALA A 189 -7.46 -2.08 2.70
N ARG A 190 -7.35 -0.90 3.30
CA ARG A 190 -7.26 0.39 2.60
C ARG A 190 -5.90 0.55 1.91
N GLY A 191 -4.83 0.13 2.58
CA GLY A 191 -3.50 0.14 1.99
C GLY A 191 -3.37 -0.83 0.82
N LEU A 192 -3.92 -2.05 0.93
CA LEU A 192 -3.96 -3.00 -0.19
C LEU A 192 -4.85 -2.52 -1.35
N ALA A 193 -5.99 -1.90 -1.06
CA ALA A 193 -6.82 -1.29 -2.10
C ALA A 193 -6.04 -0.20 -2.85
N THR A 194 -5.30 0.65 -2.13
CA THR A 194 -4.43 1.67 -2.74
C THR A 194 -3.33 1.04 -3.60
N LEU A 195 -2.69 -0.04 -3.12
CA LEU A 195 -1.69 -0.79 -3.88
C LEU A 195 -2.27 -1.32 -5.19
N ASN A 196 -3.45 -1.95 -5.14
CA ASN A 196 -4.14 -2.49 -6.32
C ASN A 196 -4.57 -1.38 -7.29
N MET A 197 -5.00 -0.22 -6.76
CA MET A 197 -5.34 0.93 -7.60
C MET A 197 -4.11 1.45 -8.35
N VAL A 198 -2.95 1.56 -7.68
CA VAL A 198 -1.69 1.94 -8.34
C VAL A 198 -1.27 0.89 -9.37
N PHE A 199 -1.40 -0.40 -9.05
CA PHE A 199 -1.13 -1.48 -9.99
C PHE A 199 -1.99 -1.35 -11.26
N ALA A 200 -3.30 -1.22 -11.10
CA ALA A 200 -4.24 -1.11 -12.22
C ALA A 200 -4.01 0.18 -13.03
N ALA A 201 -3.80 1.31 -12.36
CA ALA A 201 -3.51 2.59 -13.02
C ALA A 201 -2.20 2.53 -13.80
N SER A 202 -1.14 1.94 -13.23
CA SER A 202 0.15 1.75 -13.90
C SER A 202 0.03 0.84 -15.11
N GLN A 203 -0.77 -0.23 -15.01
CA GLN A 203 -0.99 -1.17 -16.09
C GLN A 203 -1.81 -0.55 -17.24
N ALA A 204 -2.85 0.22 -16.93
CA ALA A 204 -3.65 0.92 -17.93
C ALA A 204 -2.83 2.03 -18.61
N ALA A 205 -2.17 2.89 -17.83
CA ALA A 205 -1.32 3.96 -18.35
C ALA A 205 -0.14 3.41 -19.16
N GLY A 206 0.52 2.36 -18.66
CA GLY A 206 1.63 1.69 -19.34
C GLY A 206 1.19 1.04 -20.65
N SER A 207 0.05 0.35 -20.67
CA SER A 207 -0.48 -0.25 -21.91
C SER A 207 -0.77 0.80 -22.99
N LEU A 208 -1.38 1.92 -22.62
CA LEU A 208 -1.61 3.03 -23.55
C LEU A 208 -0.30 3.65 -24.03
N LEU A 209 0.61 3.95 -23.09
CA LEU A 209 1.91 4.55 -23.38
C LEU A 209 2.70 3.68 -24.36
N TRP A 210 2.88 2.40 -24.04
CA TRP A 210 3.66 1.50 -24.89
C TRP A 210 2.98 1.17 -26.21
N GLY A 211 1.65 1.17 -26.26
CA GLY A 211 0.90 1.08 -27.51
C GLY A 211 1.21 2.25 -28.45
N LEU A 212 1.16 3.49 -27.94
CA LEU A 212 1.48 4.70 -28.72
C LEU A 212 2.95 4.74 -29.14
N VAL A 213 3.87 4.38 -28.23
CA VAL A 213 5.31 4.34 -28.54
C VAL A 213 5.60 3.27 -29.59
N ALA A 214 4.99 2.08 -29.50
CA ALA A 214 5.14 1.03 -30.49
C ALA A 214 4.64 1.46 -31.88
N GLN A 215 3.55 2.23 -31.96
CA GLN A 215 3.06 2.77 -33.24
C GLN A 215 4.03 3.79 -33.85
N ALA A 216 4.68 4.62 -33.02
CA ALA A 216 5.55 5.69 -33.49
C ALA A 216 6.96 5.22 -33.90
N VAL A 217 7.58 4.33 -33.12
CA VAL A 217 8.98 3.92 -33.32
C VAL A 217 9.15 2.43 -33.62
N GLY A 218 8.08 1.65 -33.55
CA GLY A 218 8.09 0.20 -33.78
C GLY A 218 8.34 -0.63 -32.53
N LEU A 219 8.20 -1.95 -32.66
CA LEU A 219 8.18 -2.89 -31.55
C LEU A 219 9.55 -3.00 -30.83
N ARG A 220 10.63 -3.15 -31.60
CA ARG A 220 11.99 -3.34 -31.08
C ARG A 220 12.47 -2.21 -30.15
N PRO A 221 12.48 -0.93 -30.55
CA PRO A 221 12.91 0.14 -29.65
C PRO A 221 11.97 0.31 -28.45
N THR A 222 10.69 -0.02 -28.59
CA THR A 222 9.72 0.05 -27.50
C THR A 222 10.04 -0.93 -26.36
N PHE A 223 10.30 -2.20 -26.69
CA PHE A 223 10.71 -3.19 -25.68
C PHE A 223 12.06 -2.85 -25.05
N LEU A 224 13.01 -2.32 -25.81
CA LEU A 224 14.30 -1.88 -25.27
C LEU A 224 14.15 -0.68 -24.32
N ALA A 225 13.30 0.29 -24.66
CA ALA A 225 12.98 1.41 -23.77
C ALA A 225 12.31 0.93 -22.47
N ALA A 226 11.38 -0.01 -22.56
CA ALA A 226 10.74 -0.63 -21.39
C ALA A 226 11.77 -1.40 -20.52
N ALA A 227 12.71 -2.12 -21.15
CA ALA A 227 13.80 -2.81 -20.46
C ALA A 227 14.74 -1.83 -19.73
N VAL A 228 15.11 -0.71 -20.36
CA VAL A 228 15.92 0.34 -19.72
C VAL A 228 15.18 0.94 -18.52
N LEU A 229 13.88 1.22 -18.67
CA LEU A 229 13.06 1.76 -17.58
C LEU A 229 12.93 0.76 -16.41
N MET A 230 12.83 -0.54 -16.71
CA MET A 230 12.82 -1.61 -15.70
C MET A 230 14.15 -1.64 -14.91
N VAL A 231 15.29 -1.55 -15.61
CA VAL A 231 16.62 -1.50 -14.97
C VAL A 231 16.76 -0.23 -14.12
N ALA A 232 16.34 0.93 -14.64
CA ALA A 232 16.33 2.17 -13.86
C ALA A 232 15.49 2.02 -12.57
N GLY A 233 14.31 1.38 -12.68
CA GLY A 233 13.47 1.02 -11.54
C GLY A 233 14.21 0.13 -10.52
N ALA A 234 14.97 -0.85 -10.99
CA ALA A 234 15.78 -1.72 -10.13
C ALA A 234 16.92 -0.95 -9.43
N VAL A 235 17.61 -0.04 -10.12
CA VAL A 235 18.68 0.79 -9.54
C VAL A 235 18.15 1.64 -8.39
N THR A 236 16.93 2.17 -8.49
CA THR A 236 16.34 2.93 -7.38
C THR A 236 16.14 2.07 -6.12
N VAL A 237 16.12 0.72 -6.21
CA VAL A 237 16.09 -0.18 -5.02
C VAL A 237 17.39 -0.09 -4.23
N ALA A 238 18.52 0.02 -4.93
CA ALA A 238 19.83 0.20 -4.29
C ALA A 238 19.95 1.58 -3.61
N LEU A 239 19.38 2.63 -4.22
CA LEU A 239 19.41 3.99 -3.67
C LEU A 239 18.42 4.20 -2.52
N TRP A 240 17.23 3.60 -2.61
CA TRP A 240 16.16 3.77 -1.61
C TRP A 240 15.54 2.41 -1.23
N PRO A 241 16.25 1.58 -0.44
CA PRO A 241 15.75 0.26 -0.07
C PRO A 241 14.39 0.34 0.63
N LEU A 242 13.58 -0.69 0.43
CA LEU A 242 12.40 -0.91 1.24
C LEU A 242 12.85 -1.03 2.71
N PRO A 243 12.22 -0.29 3.64
CA PRO A 243 12.55 -0.37 5.04
C PRO A 243 12.34 -1.79 5.53
N ASP A 244 13.31 -2.33 6.25
CA ASP A 244 13.09 -3.57 7.00
C ASP A 244 12.18 -3.24 8.17
N VAL A 245 11.02 -3.88 8.19
CA VAL A 245 9.94 -3.65 9.15
C VAL A 245 9.49 -4.94 9.81
N ALA A 246 10.16 -6.06 9.50
CA ALA A 246 9.80 -7.38 10.00
C ALA A 246 9.95 -7.51 11.53
N HIS A 247 10.77 -6.64 12.14
CA HIS A 247 11.06 -6.61 13.57
C HIS A 247 10.22 -5.59 14.35
N LEU A 248 9.35 -4.81 13.69
CA LEU A 248 8.54 -3.81 14.37
C LEU A 248 7.28 -4.46 14.93
N ASP A 249 7.00 -4.21 16.20
CA ASP A 249 5.73 -4.58 16.82
C ASP A 249 4.59 -3.73 16.20
N ARG A 250 3.71 -4.41 15.46
CA ARG A 250 2.54 -3.83 14.78
C ARG A 250 1.22 -4.24 15.42
N ASP A 251 1.28 -4.93 16.54
CA ASP A 251 0.08 -5.33 17.25
C ASP A 251 -0.56 -4.10 17.89
N PRO A 252 -1.91 -4.00 17.87
CA PRO A 252 -2.61 -2.90 18.51
C PRO A 252 -2.21 -2.80 19.98
N ALA A 253 -1.72 -1.63 20.39
CA ALA A 253 -1.35 -1.35 21.76
C ALA A 253 -2.24 -0.24 22.31
N VAL A 254 -2.96 -0.53 23.38
CA VAL A 254 -3.68 0.46 24.18
C VAL A 254 -2.82 0.73 25.40
N TYR A 255 -2.13 1.87 25.39
CA TYR A 255 -1.20 2.27 26.47
C TYR A 255 -1.43 3.71 26.93
N TRP A 256 -2.27 4.46 26.23
CA TRP A 256 -2.75 5.74 26.73
C TRP A 256 -3.85 5.51 27.75
N THR A 257 -3.73 6.20 28.87
CA THR A 257 -4.78 6.23 29.89
C THR A 257 -5.96 7.04 29.35
N ASP A 258 -7.18 6.63 29.70
CA ASP A 258 -8.36 7.42 29.38
C ASP A 258 -8.22 8.83 29.97
N PRO A 259 -8.50 9.87 29.18
CA PRO A 259 -8.35 11.23 29.64
C PRO A 259 -9.34 11.53 30.76
N ASP A 260 -8.84 12.11 31.84
CA ASP A 260 -9.66 12.57 32.96
C ASP A 260 -10.42 13.84 32.55
N LEU A 261 -11.62 13.64 32.00
CA LEU A 261 -12.49 14.71 31.52
C LEU A 261 -13.56 15.00 32.56
N ALA A 262 -13.83 16.28 32.79
CA ALA A 262 -14.90 16.72 33.71
C ALA A 262 -16.32 16.33 33.24
N TYR A 263 -16.48 15.98 31.97
CA TYR A 263 -17.73 15.52 31.37
C TYR A 263 -17.44 14.58 30.19
N GLU A 264 -18.43 13.79 29.78
CA GLU A 264 -18.34 12.94 28.59
C GLU A 264 -18.77 13.74 27.35
N PRO A 265 -17.84 14.13 26.45
CA PRO A 265 -18.17 14.92 25.27
C PRO A 265 -18.89 14.10 24.19
N ASP A 266 -19.75 14.73 23.41
CA ASP A 266 -20.33 14.10 22.21
C ASP A 266 -19.19 13.68 21.25
N PRO A 267 -19.14 12.40 20.83
CA PRO A 267 -18.12 11.89 19.89
C PRO A 267 -17.96 12.72 18.61
N ARG A 268 -18.99 13.44 18.17
CA ARG A 268 -18.96 14.24 16.94
C ARG A 268 -18.40 15.64 17.12
N VAL A 269 -18.17 16.09 18.36
CA VAL A 269 -17.64 17.42 18.64
C VAL A 269 -16.25 17.56 18.04
N GLY A 270 -16.01 18.69 17.37
CA GLY A 270 -14.72 19.02 16.79
C GLY A 270 -14.67 20.47 16.28
N PRO A 271 -13.47 20.98 15.97
CA PRO A 271 -12.18 20.29 16.08
C PRO A 271 -11.72 20.12 17.53
N VAL A 272 -11.06 19.01 17.84
CA VAL A 272 -10.46 18.76 19.17
C VAL A 272 -8.97 19.04 19.09
N LEU A 273 -8.44 19.79 20.07
CA LEU A 273 -7.01 20.00 20.22
C LEU A 273 -6.48 19.18 21.39
N VAL A 274 -5.37 18.50 21.16
CA VAL A 274 -4.63 17.78 22.20
C VAL A 274 -3.29 18.46 22.34
N VAL A 275 -3.01 18.96 23.53
CA VAL A 275 -1.80 19.72 23.85
C VAL A 275 -1.00 18.89 24.84
N VAL A 276 0.22 18.52 24.47
CA VAL A 276 1.15 17.83 25.38
C VAL A 276 2.34 18.74 25.64
N ARG A 277 2.54 19.09 26.90
CA ARG A 277 3.65 19.91 27.38
C ARG A 277 4.78 18.99 27.81
N TYR A 278 6.00 19.32 27.43
CA TYR A 278 7.22 18.62 27.79
C TYR A 278 8.20 19.61 28.42
N VAL A 279 8.66 19.32 29.62
CA VAL A 279 9.77 20.07 30.25
C VAL A 279 11.06 19.32 29.97
N VAL A 280 11.91 19.86 29.09
CA VAL A 280 13.12 19.21 28.56
C VAL A 280 14.37 19.98 28.99
N PRO A 281 15.32 19.35 29.70
CA PRO A 281 16.58 19.97 30.08
C PRO A 281 17.39 20.39 28.85
N PRO A 282 18.13 21.52 28.88
CA PRO A 282 18.90 22.02 27.73
C PRO A 282 19.80 20.96 27.05
N GLU A 283 20.43 20.10 27.83
CA GLU A 283 21.32 19.03 27.38
C GLU A 283 20.60 17.91 26.60
N ALA A 284 19.29 17.73 26.82
CA ALA A 284 18.49 16.66 26.21
C ALA A 284 17.66 17.14 25.00
N GLN A 285 17.67 18.45 24.69
CA GLN A 285 16.81 19.03 23.66
C GLN A 285 17.09 18.50 22.24
N GLY A 286 18.36 18.34 21.87
CA GLY A 286 18.73 17.79 20.56
C GLY A 286 18.17 16.37 20.34
N PRO A 287 18.52 15.40 21.21
CA PRO A 287 17.95 14.05 21.17
C PRO A 287 16.41 14.02 21.25
N PHE A 288 15.81 14.89 22.06
CA PHE A 288 14.35 15.01 22.15
C PHE A 288 13.72 15.42 20.81
N LEU A 289 14.25 16.45 20.15
CA LEU A 289 13.75 16.91 18.85
C LEU A 289 13.85 15.81 17.78
N GLU A 290 14.94 15.03 17.78
CA GLU A 290 15.09 13.87 16.90
C GLU A 290 14.07 12.77 17.20
N ALA A 291 13.83 12.47 18.49
CA ALA A 291 12.85 11.48 18.93
C ALA A 291 11.39 11.90 18.64
N MET A 292 11.11 13.20 18.60
CA MET A 292 9.76 13.73 18.33
C MET A 292 9.34 13.64 16.87
N GLU A 293 10.27 13.54 15.90
CA GLU A 293 9.92 13.40 14.48
C GLU A 293 9.15 12.10 14.19
N PRO A 294 9.60 10.91 14.63
CA PRO A 294 8.84 9.68 14.56
C PRO A 294 7.47 9.75 15.27
N VAL A 295 7.40 10.37 16.46
CA VAL A 295 6.15 10.55 17.21
C VAL A 295 5.15 11.38 16.40
N ARG A 296 5.59 12.53 15.87
CA ARG A 296 4.75 13.40 15.03
C ARG A 296 4.18 12.66 13.82
N ARG A 297 5.02 11.86 13.14
CA ARG A 297 4.57 11.04 11.99
C ARG A 297 3.55 10.00 12.40
N SER A 298 3.73 9.35 13.55
CA SER A 298 2.77 8.38 14.08
C SER A 298 1.40 9.03 14.30
N ARG A 299 1.34 10.21 14.95
CA ARG A 299 0.08 10.94 15.16
C ARG A 299 -0.64 11.28 13.86
N LEU A 300 0.11 11.79 12.88
CA LEU A 300 -0.41 12.15 11.55
C LEU A 300 -0.87 10.93 10.73
N GLN A 301 -0.32 9.73 10.97
CA GLN A 301 -0.73 8.49 10.32
C GLN A 301 -1.99 7.88 10.95
N THR A 302 -2.19 8.11 12.25
CA THR A 302 -3.20 7.38 13.05
C THR A 302 -4.46 8.18 13.35
N GLY A 303 -4.52 9.48 13.00
CA GLY A 303 -5.78 10.23 13.04
C GLY A 303 -5.65 11.75 13.06
N ALA A 304 -4.51 12.29 13.50
CA ALA A 304 -4.33 13.73 13.63
C ALA A 304 -4.39 14.43 12.25
N THR A 305 -5.08 15.57 12.17
CA THR A 305 -5.10 16.45 10.98
C THR A 305 -3.86 17.33 10.93
N SER A 306 -3.38 17.75 12.09
CA SER A 306 -2.10 18.45 12.25
C SER A 306 -1.42 17.98 13.53
N CYS A 307 -0.10 18.07 13.54
CA CYS A 307 0.73 17.76 14.69
C CYS A 307 1.95 18.68 14.57
N ARG A 308 2.18 19.57 15.54
CA ARG A 308 3.24 20.57 15.51
C ARG A 308 3.87 20.66 16.89
N LEU A 309 5.19 20.77 16.92
CA LEU A 309 5.96 20.99 18.15
C LEU A 309 6.41 22.44 18.16
N TYR A 310 6.11 23.14 19.25
CA TYR A 310 6.55 24.50 19.51
C TYR A 310 7.50 24.49 20.69
N GLN A 311 8.43 25.45 20.72
CA GLN A 311 9.22 25.77 21.90
C GLN A 311 8.71 27.10 22.45
N ASP A 312 8.52 27.16 23.77
CA ASP A 312 8.05 28.38 24.41
C ASP A 312 9.12 29.47 24.34
N GLY A 313 8.70 30.69 23.99
CA GLY A 313 9.62 31.82 23.80
C GLY A 313 10.09 32.48 25.10
N ILE A 314 9.43 32.18 26.22
CA ILE A 314 9.77 32.69 27.56
C ILE A 314 10.58 31.62 28.31
N ASN A 315 10.15 30.36 28.23
CA ASN A 315 10.81 29.21 28.85
C ASN A 315 11.39 28.26 27.78
N PRO A 316 12.69 28.33 27.48
CA PRO A 316 13.30 27.49 26.44
C PRO A 316 13.33 26.00 26.78
N SER A 317 13.05 25.60 28.03
CA SER A 317 12.91 24.19 28.41
C SER A 317 11.50 23.65 28.16
N LEU A 318 10.51 24.50 27.89
CA LEU A 318 9.14 24.08 27.65
C LEU A 318 8.89 23.88 26.15
N PHE A 319 8.56 22.64 25.79
CA PHE A 319 8.10 22.27 24.45
C PHE A 319 6.61 21.91 24.50
N VAL A 320 5.86 22.34 23.48
CA VAL A 320 4.41 22.13 23.40
C VAL A 320 4.07 21.44 22.09
N LEU A 321 3.62 20.19 22.19
CA LEU A 321 3.11 19.42 21.07
C LEU A 321 1.61 19.67 20.94
N VAL A 322 1.21 20.36 19.87
CA VAL A 322 -0.19 20.62 19.55
C VAL A 322 -0.64 19.68 18.43
N GLN A 323 -1.70 18.93 18.70
CA GLN A 323 -2.32 17.99 17.77
C GLN A 323 -3.77 18.40 17.55
N SER A 324 -4.27 18.28 16.33
CA SER A 324 -5.67 18.56 16.02
C SER A 324 -6.35 17.34 15.44
N TYR A 325 -7.62 17.14 15.78
CA TYR A 325 -8.47 16.06 15.29
C TYR A 325 -9.78 16.64 14.73
N ASP A 326 -10.32 16.02 13.69
CA ASP A 326 -11.57 16.45 13.06
C ASP A 326 -12.74 16.34 14.06
N THR A 327 -12.77 15.28 14.87
CA THR A 327 -13.78 15.02 15.90
C THR A 327 -13.18 14.30 17.10
N TRP A 328 -13.88 14.30 18.23
CA TRP A 328 -13.54 13.51 19.42
C TRP A 328 -13.46 12.01 19.13
N GLU A 329 -14.40 11.49 18.34
CA GLU A 329 -14.42 10.09 17.90
C GLU A 329 -13.13 9.69 17.17
N GLU A 330 -12.56 10.57 16.33
CA GLU A 330 -11.32 10.28 15.60
C GLU A 330 -10.11 10.21 16.55
N HIS A 331 -10.09 11.01 17.61
CA HIS A 331 -9.09 10.93 18.68
C HIS A 331 -9.24 9.66 19.52
N LEU A 332 -10.47 9.29 19.90
CA LEU A 332 -10.74 8.02 20.61
C LEU A 332 -10.35 6.79 19.78
N ARG A 333 -10.56 6.84 18.46
CA ARG A 333 -10.10 5.78 17.55
C ARG A 333 -8.59 5.63 17.53
N GLN A 334 -7.86 6.74 17.67
CA GLN A 334 -6.42 6.70 17.82
C GLN A 334 -6.02 6.03 19.14
N HIS A 335 -6.65 6.42 20.25
CA HIS A 335 -6.41 5.88 21.59
C HIS A 335 -6.55 4.35 21.68
N THR A 336 -7.61 3.81 21.10
CA THR A 336 -8.05 2.45 21.44
C THR A 336 -7.73 1.39 20.38
N GLY A 337 -7.31 1.78 19.17
CA GLY A 337 -7.17 0.78 18.09
C GLY A 337 -6.25 1.08 16.93
N ARG A 338 -5.58 2.24 16.89
CA ARG A 338 -4.70 2.60 15.76
C ARG A 338 -3.21 2.67 16.09
N LEU A 339 -2.87 2.79 17.37
CA LEU A 339 -1.49 2.79 17.85
C LEU A 339 -0.95 1.37 17.98
N THR A 340 0.36 1.23 17.78
CA THR A 340 1.08 -0.04 17.83
C THR A 340 2.16 -0.04 18.91
N GLY A 341 2.68 -1.21 19.28
CA GLY A 341 3.81 -1.29 20.22
C GLY A 341 5.04 -0.49 19.76
N ALA A 342 5.30 -0.41 18.45
CA ALA A 342 6.35 0.45 17.90
C ALA A 342 6.07 1.96 18.07
N ASP A 343 4.80 2.37 18.19
CA ASP A 343 4.45 3.77 18.50
C ASP A 343 4.68 4.07 19.97
N ARG A 344 4.32 3.13 20.85
CA ARG A 344 4.59 3.22 22.29
C ARG A 344 6.08 3.42 22.58
N GLN A 345 6.95 2.59 21.99
CA GLN A 345 8.40 2.69 22.19
C GLN A 345 8.98 4.04 21.75
N ARG A 346 8.46 4.62 20.65
CA ARG A 346 8.90 5.95 20.18
C ARG A 346 8.47 7.05 21.13
N GLU A 347 7.26 6.94 21.67
CA GLU A 347 6.76 7.89 22.66
C GLU A 347 7.50 7.79 23.99
N GLU A 348 7.72 6.57 24.51
CA GLU A 348 8.51 6.32 25.72
C GLU A 348 9.95 6.85 25.57
N MET A 349 10.56 6.68 24.40
CA MET A 349 11.87 7.25 24.10
C MET A 349 11.85 8.79 24.16
N ALA A 350 10.86 9.43 23.54
CA ALA A 350 10.73 10.89 23.60
C ALA A 350 10.47 11.39 25.03
N HIS A 351 9.64 10.66 25.80
CA HIS A 351 9.32 10.95 27.20
C HIS A 351 10.56 10.82 28.10
N SER A 352 11.48 9.91 27.79
CA SER A 352 12.71 9.71 28.57
C SER A 352 13.64 10.93 28.62
N PHE A 353 13.50 11.87 27.68
CA PHE A 353 14.24 13.12 27.66
C PHE A 353 13.54 14.26 28.41
N ALA A 354 12.28 14.09 28.80
CA ALA A 354 11.50 15.08 29.52
C ALA A 354 11.46 14.76 31.03
N VAL A 355 11.52 15.80 31.86
CA VAL A 355 11.37 15.71 33.32
C VAL A 355 9.90 15.67 33.71
N ASP A 356 9.05 16.35 32.93
CA ASP A 356 7.62 16.42 33.16
C ASP A 356 6.87 16.41 31.82
N VAL A 357 5.73 15.72 31.81
CA VAL A 357 4.87 15.54 30.65
C VAL A 357 3.41 15.69 31.07
N GLU A 358 2.74 16.72 30.55
CA GLU A 358 1.35 17.00 30.89
C GLU A 358 0.50 17.10 29.63
N GLY A 359 -0.60 16.34 29.59
CA GLY A 359 -1.55 16.32 28.47
C GLY A 359 -2.84 17.04 28.80
N ALA A 360 -3.34 17.87 27.89
CA ALA A 360 -4.63 18.52 27.98
C ALA A 360 -5.47 18.30 26.71
N HIS A 361 -6.76 18.09 26.89
CA HIS A 361 -7.74 17.96 25.81
C HIS A 361 -8.62 19.21 25.79
N LEU A 362 -8.56 19.95 24.69
CA LEU A 362 -9.30 21.21 24.51
C LEU A 362 -10.41 21.00 23.48
N PHE A 363 -11.64 21.27 23.92
CA PHE A 363 -12.84 21.25 23.09
C PHE A 363 -13.20 22.66 22.64
N PRO A 364 -13.88 22.82 21.48
CA PRO A 364 -14.31 24.14 21.04
C PRO A 364 -15.27 24.75 22.05
N ALA A 365 -15.02 26.01 22.43
CA ALA A 365 -15.92 26.75 23.31
C ALA A 365 -17.22 27.06 22.57
N VAL A 366 -18.36 26.67 23.14
CA VAL A 366 -19.68 26.99 22.56
C VAL A 366 -19.99 28.44 22.86
N ASN A 367 -19.86 29.32 21.85
CA ASN A 367 -20.27 30.71 21.96
C ASN A 367 -20.93 31.19 20.66
N ARG A 368 -22.23 31.51 20.73
CA ARG A 368 -23.03 31.99 19.58
C ARG A 368 -22.55 33.34 19.04
N ASP A 369 -21.94 34.18 19.87
CA ASP A 369 -21.57 35.55 19.49
C ASP A 369 -20.18 35.64 18.84
N LEU A 370 -19.34 34.63 19.02
CA LEU A 370 -18.00 34.55 18.42
C LEU A 370 -17.99 33.80 17.07
N GLY A 371 -19.14 33.36 16.57
CA GLY A 371 -19.25 32.59 15.32
C GLY A 371 -18.60 31.20 15.36
N MET A 372 -18.12 30.75 16.53
CA MET A 372 -17.55 29.42 16.75
C MET A 372 -18.67 28.43 17.08
N MET A 373 -19.45 28.06 16.07
CA MET A 373 -20.34 26.90 16.18
C MET A 373 -19.51 25.64 15.96
N PRO A 374 -19.65 24.58 16.79
CA PRO A 374 -19.09 23.28 16.44
C PRO A 374 -19.66 22.85 15.09
N SER A 375 -18.81 22.42 14.17
CA SER A 375 -19.25 21.91 12.86
C SER A 375 -19.88 20.53 13.02
N GLY A 376 -21.04 20.46 13.67
CA GLY A 376 -21.96 19.34 13.56
C GLY A 376 -22.62 19.34 12.18
N PRO A 377 -23.04 18.18 11.65
CA PRO A 377 -23.70 18.13 10.36
C PRO A 377 -24.99 18.96 10.45
N THR A 378 -25.13 19.94 9.55
CA THR A 378 -26.43 20.52 9.23
C THR A 378 -27.38 19.38 8.90
N ASP A 379 -28.43 19.22 9.70
CA ASP A 379 -29.58 18.39 9.35
C ASP A 379 -30.19 18.97 8.08
N ALA A 380 -29.77 18.41 6.94
CA ALA A 380 -30.31 18.71 5.63
C ALA A 380 -31.10 17.49 5.15
N TRP A 381 -32.10 17.06 5.92
CA TRP A 381 -33.26 16.28 5.46
C TRP A 381 -34.42 16.50 6.45
N SER A 382 -35.10 17.63 6.29
CA SER A 382 -36.53 17.78 6.59
C SER A 382 -37.32 17.58 5.31
#